data_AF-A0A267LR62-F1
#
_entry.id   AF-A0A267LR62-F1
#
_cell.length_a   1.000
_cell.length_b   1.000
_cell.length_c   1.000
_cell.angle_alpha   90.00
_cell.angle_beta   90.00
_cell.angle_gamma   90.00
#
_symmetry.space_group_name_H-M   'P 1'
#
loop_
_entity.id
_entity.type
_entity.pdbx_description
1 polymer ?
#
loop_
_entity_poly.entity_id
_entity_poly.type
_entity_poly.pdbx_seq_one_letter_code
_entity_poly.pdbx_strand_id
1 'polypeptide(L)'
;MQVLPIFLVILAIVILEYIFTSKHRFYFLKAIILFLVLLLLSTVNFSIFFGIAALFIDRVHDMKLGNLFLLLAALVILSGLLLYEGLKRFNKHYHISEITLTLIEYCIQWSLIYVTVYQSIFNNIVKIHTITKMIKTVRILNPDLLVVIILPSFISIWIAVVLLKKYQHDL
;
A
#
# COMPACT_ATOMS: atom_id res chain seq x y z
N MET A 1 -32.58 -17.04 4.47
CA MET A 1 -32.46 -15.59 4.21
C MET A 1 -31.00 -15.23 3.88
N GLN A 2 -30.55 -15.47 2.64
CA GLN A 2 -29.22 -15.06 2.14
C GLN A 2 -29.30 -14.02 1.02
N VAL A 3 -30.52 -13.57 0.68
CA VAL A 3 -30.78 -12.67 -0.45
C VAL A 3 -30.30 -11.25 -0.18
N LEU A 4 -30.39 -10.81 1.08
CA LEU A 4 -30.02 -9.47 1.52
C LEU A 4 -28.51 -9.18 1.41
N PRO A 5 -27.58 -10.06 1.85
CA PRO A 5 -26.15 -9.84 1.64
C PRO A 5 -25.76 -9.92 0.16
N ILE A 6 -26.37 -10.82 -0.63
CA ILE A 6 -26.10 -10.92 -2.08
C ILE A 6 -26.53 -9.64 -2.80
N PHE A 7 -27.71 -9.13 -2.47
CA PHE A 7 -28.22 -7.88 -3.02
C PHE A 7 -27.33 -6.68 -2.67
N LEU A 8 -26.84 -6.60 -1.43
CA LEU A 8 -25.91 -5.55 -1.01
C LEU A 8 -24.58 -5.59 -1.77
N VAL A 9 -24.05 -6.79 -2.05
CA VAL A 9 -22.81 -6.94 -2.84
C VAL A 9 -23.03 -6.48 -4.28
N ILE A 10 -24.12 -6.88 -4.92
CA ILE A 10 -24.45 -6.46 -6.30
C ILE A 10 -24.63 -4.94 -6.35
N LEU A 11 -25.35 -4.37 -5.38
CA LEU A 11 -25.54 -2.92 -5.27
C LEU A 11 -24.20 -2.19 -5.11
N ALA A 12 -23.29 -2.71 -4.28
CA ALA A 12 -21.96 -2.14 -4.11
C ALA A 12 -21.15 -2.16 -5.41
N ILE A 13 -21.21 -3.26 -6.18
CA ILE A 13 -20.53 -3.37 -7.48
C ILE A 13 -21.07 -2.35 -8.48
N VAL A 14 -22.40 -2.22 -8.58
CA VAL A 14 -23.05 -1.25 -9.48
C VAL A 14 -22.70 0.19 -9.11
N ILE A 15 -22.68 0.52 -7.81
CA ILE A 15 -22.25 1.84 -7.32
C ILE A 15 -20.78 2.09 -7.68
N LEU A 16 -19.91 1.09 -7.51
CA LEU A 16 -18.49 1.19 -7.85
C LEU A 16 -18.31 1.49 -9.34
N GLU A 17 -19.00 0.73 -10.19
CA GLU A 17 -18.95 0.88 -11.65
C GLU A 17 -19.47 2.25 -12.10
N TYR A 18 -20.57 2.72 -11.51
CA TYR A 18 -21.09 4.07 -11.76
C TYR A 18 -20.09 5.17 -11.36
N ILE A 19 -19.45 5.04 -10.19
CA ILE A 19 -18.42 5.98 -9.73
C ILE A 19 -17.29 6.02 -10.75
N PHE A 20 -16.71 4.87 -11.13
CA PHE A 20 -15.58 4.81 -12.06
C PHE A 20 -15.94 5.31 -13.46
N THR A 21 -17.14 5.01 -13.96
CA THR A 21 -17.63 5.47 -15.27
C THR A 21 -17.86 6.99 -15.34
N SER A 22 -18.16 7.64 -14.22
CA SER A 22 -18.39 9.09 -14.18
C SER A 22 -17.09 9.89 -14.37
N LYS A 23 -16.83 10.35 -15.60
CA LYS A 23 -15.54 10.96 -16.02
C LYS A 23 -15.05 12.13 -15.15
N HIS A 24 -15.95 12.99 -14.66
CA HIS A 24 -15.58 14.24 -13.99
C HIS A 24 -16.13 14.43 -12.58
N ARG A 25 -16.65 13.37 -11.95
CA ARG A 25 -17.20 13.43 -10.58
C ARG A 25 -16.49 12.43 -9.68
N PHE A 26 -16.43 12.76 -8.38
CA PHE A 26 -15.93 11.89 -7.31
C PHE A 26 -14.44 11.51 -7.38
N TYR A 27 -13.56 12.41 -7.84
CA TYR A 27 -12.10 12.14 -7.92
C TYR A 27 -11.50 11.64 -6.60
N PHE A 28 -11.94 12.20 -5.47
CA PHE A 28 -11.50 11.81 -4.13
C PHE A 28 -11.96 10.40 -3.75
N LEU A 29 -13.23 10.07 -4.01
CA LEU A 29 -13.76 8.74 -3.73
C LEU A 29 -13.10 7.68 -4.62
N LYS A 30 -12.88 7.99 -5.91
CA LYS A 30 -12.08 7.15 -6.82
C LYS A 30 -10.68 6.92 -6.29
N ALA A 31 -10.02 7.97 -5.79
CA ALA A 31 -8.67 7.85 -5.23
C ALA A 31 -8.64 6.93 -4.01
N ILE A 32 -9.59 7.09 -3.07
CA ILE A 32 -9.68 6.22 -1.89
C ILE A 32 -9.94 4.77 -2.27
N ILE A 33 -10.93 4.51 -3.14
CA ILE A 33 -11.26 3.14 -3.56
C ILE A 33 -10.06 2.50 -4.27
N LEU A 34 -9.47 3.22 -5.22
CA LEU A 34 -8.31 2.73 -5.98
C LEU A 34 -7.11 2.50 -5.06
N PHE A 35 -6.87 3.40 -4.09
CA PHE A 35 -5.81 3.23 -3.10
C PHE A 35 -6.03 2.00 -2.21
N LEU A 36 -7.25 1.76 -1.73
CA LEU A 36 -7.59 0.57 -0.94
C LEU A 36 -7.39 -0.71 -1.73
N VAL A 37 -7.81 -0.74 -3.00
CA VAL A 37 -7.58 -1.89 -3.88
C VAL A 37 -6.09 -2.12 -4.10
N LEU A 38 -5.32 -1.05 -4.35
CA LEU A 38 -3.86 -1.13 -4.50
C LEU A 38 -3.16 -1.60 -3.22
N LEU A 39 -3.65 -1.22 -2.05
CA LEU A 39 -3.16 -1.72 -0.76
C LEU A 39 -3.39 -3.22 -0.61
N LEU A 40 -4.60 -3.70 -0.92
CA LEU A 40 -4.91 -5.14 -0.87
C LEU A 40 -4.08 -5.94 -1.88
N LEU A 41 -3.92 -5.43 -3.11
CA LEU A 41 -3.08 -6.09 -4.11
C LEU A 41 -1.60 -6.09 -3.70
N SER A 42 -1.13 -4.98 -3.12
CA SER A 42 0.24 -4.88 -2.59
C SER A 42 0.49 -5.90 -1.49
N THR A 43 -0.41 -6.02 -0.50
CA THR A 43 -0.23 -6.99 0.59
C THR A 43 -0.21 -8.43 0.08
N VAL A 44 -1.08 -8.78 -0.88
CA VAL A 44 -1.07 -10.09 -1.53
C VAL A 44 0.25 -10.33 -2.27
N ASN A 45 0.73 -9.37 -3.06
CA ASN A 45 2.01 -9.47 -3.76
C ASN A 45 3.17 -9.70 -2.77
N PHE A 46 3.21 -8.92 -1.69
CA PHE A 46 4.24 -9.09 -0.65
C PHE A 46 4.15 -10.45 0.04
N SER A 47 2.96 -10.95 0.37
CA SER A 47 2.80 -12.28 0.95
C SER A 47 3.31 -13.38 0.01
N ILE A 48 3.00 -13.28 -1.29
CA ILE A 48 3.48 -14.24 -2.30
C ILE A 48 4.99 -14.18 -2.43
N PHE A 49 5.57 -12.98 -2.59
CA PHE A 49 7.00 -12.82 -2.75
C PHE A 49 7.80 -13.20 -1.51
N PHE A 50 7.30 -12.86 -0.34
CA PHE A 50 7.91 -13.25 0.92
C PHE A 50 7.86 -14.77 1.09
N GLY A 51 6.73 -15.41 0.75
CA GLY A 51 6.59 -16.87 0.75
C GLY A 51 7.57 -17.55 -0.20
N ILE A 52 7.71 -17.03 -1.43
CA ILE A 52 8.70 -17.52 -2.40
C ILE A 52 10.12 -17.35 -1.84
N ALA A 53 10.45 -16.15 -1.34
CA ALA A 53 11.77 -15.87 -0.79
C ALA A 53 12.12 -16.81 0.37
N ALA A 54 11.18 -17.05 1.29
CA ALA A 54 11.38 -17.95 2.43
C ALA A 54 11.81 -19.37 2.01
N LEU A 55 11.24 -19.91 0.92
CA LEU A 55 11.63 -21.22 0.38
C LEU A 55 13.09 -21.27 -0.12
N PHE A 56 13.64 -20.13 -0.53
CA PHE A 56 15.05 -20.02 -0.94
C PHE A 56 15.98 -19.76 0.25
N ILE A 57 15.52 -19.01 1.26
CA ILE A 57 16.29 -18.70 2.47
C ILE A 57 16.60 -19.98 3.26
N ASP A 58 15.66 -20.91 3.37
CA ASP A 58 15.88 -22.20 4.05
C ASP A 58 17.02 -23.03 3.43
N ARG A 59 17.39 -22.75 2.17
CA ARG A 59 18.51 -23.42 1.49
C ARG A 59 19.85 -22.70 1.61
N VAL A 60 19.89 -21.47 2.14
CA VAL A 60 21.09 -20.62 2.21
C VAL A 60 21.35 -20.27 3.67
N HIS A 61 22.22 -21.04 4.32
CA HIS A 61 22.42 -21.03 5.77
C HIS A 61 23.09 -19.77 6.36
N ASP A 62 23.55 -18.81 5.53
CA ASP A 62 24.31 -17.63 5.98
C ASP A 62 23.88 -16.33 5.28
N MET A 63 22.64 -15.87 5.54
CA MET A 63 22.19 -14.56 5.03
C MET A 63 22.52 -13.43 6.01
N LYS A 64 23.44 -12.54 5.61
CA LYS A 64 23.73 -11.29 6.32
C LYS A 64 22.53 -10.33 6.26
N LEU A 65 22.34 -9.53 7.32
CA LEU A 65 21.31 -8.49 7.41
C LEU A 65 21.27 -7.53 6.20
N GLY A 66 22.44 -7.19 5.63
CA GLY A 66 22.52 -6.37 4.42
C GLY A 66 21.86 -7.00 3.19
N ASN A 67 21.92 -8.34 3.06
CA ASN A 67 21.27 -9.05 1.97
C ASN A 67 19.74 -9.07 2.14
N LEU A 68 19.24 -9.08 3.39
CA LEU A 68 17.80 -9.01 3.66
C LEU A 68 17.22 -7.64 3.30
N PHE A 69 17.97 -6.56 3.54
CA PHE A 69 17.56 -5.23 3.12
C PHE A 69 17.48 -5.10 1.59
N LEU A 70 18.51 -5.58 0.88
CA LEU A 70 18.51 -5.62 -0.59
C LEU A 70 17.38 -6.49 -1.15
N LEU A 71 17.13 -7.65 -0.52
CA LEU A 71 16.02 -8.52 -0.86
C LEU A 71 14.69 -7.77 -0.73
N LEU A 72 14.45 -7.12 0.42
CA LEU A 72 13.22 -6.35 0.66
C LEU A 72 13.05 -5.24 -0.39
N ALA A 73 14.11 -4.49 -0.67
CA ALA A 73 14.09 -3.43 -1.70
C ALA A 73 13.74 -3.99 -3.09
N ALA A 74 14.33 -5.13 -3.47
CA ALA A 74 14.02 -5.80 -4.73
C ALA A 74 12.54 -6.25 -4.78
N LEU A 75 12.02 -6.80 -3.68
CA LEU A 75 10.61 -7.18 -3.59
C LEU A 75 9.67 -5.98 -3.71
N VAL A 76 10.02 -4.84 -3.11
CA VAL A 76 9.24 -3.59 -3.21
C VAL A 76 9.16 -3.12 -4.66
N ILE A 77 10.29 -3.08 -5.36
CA ILE A 77 10.36 -2.64 -6.76
C ILE A 77 9.54 -3.60 -7.64
N LEU A 78 9.72 -4.90 -7.46
CA LEU A 78 9.04 -5.92 -8.26
C LEU A 78 7.52 -5.90 -8.02
N SER A 79 7.08 -5.72 -6.77
CA SER A 79 5.66 -5.47 -6.45
C SER A 79 5.14 -4.20 -7.11
N GLY A 80 5.91 -3.11 -7.09
CA GLY A 80 5.53 -1.85 -7.73
C GLY A 80 5.33 -1.99 -9.24
N LEU A 81 6.20 -2.75 -9.91
CA LEU A 81 6.08 -3.04 -11.34
C LEU A 81 4.85 -3.90 -11.66
N LEU A 82 4.55 -4.91 -10.84
CA LEU A 82 3.32 -5.70 -11.02
C LEU A 82 2.05 -4.87 -10.82
N LEU A 83 2.03 -4.02 -9.79
CA LEU A 83 0.93 -3.09 -9.55
C LEU A 83 0.76 -2.11 -10.71
N TYR A 84 1.87 -1.60 -11.27
CA TYR A 84 1.84 -0.75 -12.45
C TYR A 84 1.16 -1.43 -13.64
N GLU A 85 1.51 -2.68 -13.94
CA GLU A 85 0.89 -3.42 -15.05
C GLU A 85 -0.62 -3.61 -14.83
N GLY A 86 -1.03 -3.93 -13.60
CA GLY A 86 -2.45 -3.99 -13.24
C GLY A 86 -3.15 -2.65 -13.43
N LEU A 87 -2.52 -1.56 -12.96
CA LEU A 87 -3.07 -0.21 -13.05
C LEU A 87 -3.14 0.30 -14.49
N LYS A 88 -2.16 -0.05 -15.34
CA LYS A 88 -2.14 0.27 -16.78
C LYS A 88 -3.31 -0.38 -17.50
N ARG A 89 -3.59 -1.67 -17.22
CA ARG A 89 -4.76 -2.37 -17.77
C ARG A 89 -6.06 -1.74 -17.31
N PHE A 90 -6.16 -1.40 -16.02
CA PHE A 90 -7.33 -0.72 -15.46
C PHE A 90 -7.54 0.67 -16.08
N ASN A 91 -6.46 1.42 -16.28
CA ASN A 91 -6.48 2.74 -16.92
C ASN A 91 -6.98 2.68 -18.37
N LYS A 92 -6.63 1.63 -19.12
CA LYS A 92 -7.15 1.43 -20.48
C LYS A 92 -8.68 1.33 -20.52
N HIS A 93 -9.29 0.76 -19.48
CA HIS A 93 -10.74 0.58 -19.41
C HIS A 93 -11.45 1.80 -18.82
N TYR A 94 -10.98 2.30 -17.67
CA TYR A 94 -11.68 3.34 -16.90
C TYR A 94 -11.13 4.76 -17.06
N HIS A 95 -10.05 4.96 -17.80
CA HIS A 95 -9.39 6.26 -18.03
C HIS A 95 -9.19 7.05 -16.72
N ILE A 96 -8.27 6.57 -15.87
CA ILE A 96 -7.98 7.17 -14.57
C ILE A 96 -7.41 8.57 -14.80
N SER A 97 -8.01 9.57 -14.15
CA SER A 97 -7.53 10.95 -14.25
C SER A 97 -6.24 11.16 -13.48
N GLU A 98 -5.40 12.07 -13.98
CA GLU A 98 -4.16 12.49 -13.32
C GLU A 98 -4.43 13.08 -11.92
N ILE A 99 -5.57 13.75 -11.73
CA ILE A 99 -6.02 14.26 -10.42
C ILE A 99 -6.18 13.11 -9.41
N THR A 100 -6.81 12.01 -9.83
CA THR A 100 -7.00 10.83 -8.96
C THR A 100 -5.65 10.21 -8.58
N LEU A 101 -4.71 10.09 -9.53
CA LEU A 101 -3.36 9.59 -9.25
C LEU A 101 -2.59 10.50 -8.29
N THR A 102 -2.71 11.81 -8.47
CA THR A 102 -2.05 12.82 -7.61
C THR A 102 -2.64 12.83 -6.20
N LEU A 103 -3.95 12.60 -6.04
CA LEU A 103 -4.55 12.43 -4.71
C LEU A 103 -4.01 11.19 -3.98
N ILE A 104 -3.83 10.08 -4.69
CA ILE A 104 -3.23 8.87 -4.10
C ILE A 104 -1.78 9.15 -3.66
N GLU A 105 -1.00 9.84 -4.50
CA GLU A 105 0.36 10.25 -4.16
C GLU A 105 0.40 11.11 -2.88
N TYR A 106 -0.50 12.09 -2.76
CA TYR A 106 -0.61 12.90 -1.54
C TYR A 106 -1.04 12.06 -0.33
N CYS A 107 -1.98 11.13 -0.47
CA CYS A 107 -2.37 10.24 0.62
C CYS A 107 -1.18 9.42 1.13
N ILE A 108 -0.35 8.89 0.22
CA ILE A 108 0.86 8.15 0.58
C ILE A 108 1.85 9.05 1.31
N GLN A 109 2.15 10.23 0.76
CA GLN A 109 3.09 11.19 1.34
C GLN A 109 2.67 11.62 2.75
N TRP A 110 1.41 12.03 2.94
CA TRP A 110 0.88 12.41 4.25
C TRP A 110 0.92 11.26 5.26
N SER A 111 0.62 10.04 4.80
CA SER A 111 0.68 8.86 5.68
C SER A 111 2.12 8.55 6.12
N LEU A 112 3.10 8.69 5.22
CA LEU A 112 4.52 8.51 5.56
C LEU A 112 5.02 9.58 6.54
N ILE A 113 4.62 10.84 6.36
CA ILE A 113 4.92 11.92 7.29
C ILE A 113 4.35 11.59 8.68
N TYR A 114 3.07 11.18 8.74
CA TYR A 114 2.40 10.84 10.00
C TYR A 114 3.12 9.70 10.73
N VAL A 115 3.45 8.61 10.03
CA VAL A 115 4.16 7.46 10.62
C VAL A 115 5.55 7.87 11.13
N THR A 116 6.28 8.70 10.39
CA THR A 116 7.62 9.15 10.78
C THR A 116 7.57 10.06 12.02
N VAL A 117 6.61 10.99 12.06
CA VAL A 117 6.39 11.85 13.24
C VAL A 117 5.99 11.01 14.45
N TYR A 118 5.08 10.05 14.27
CA TYR A 118 4.67 9.12 15.32
C TYR A 118 5.86 8.33 15.88
N GLN A 119 6.70 7.77 15.00
CA GLN A 119 7.92 7.05 15.38
C GLN A 119 8.89 7.94 16.17
N SER A 120 9.12 9.17 15.71
CA SER A 120 10.01 10.12 16.40
C SER A 120 9.51 10.46 17.81
N ILE A 121 8.22 10.77 17.95
CA ILE A 121 7.61 11.07 19.25
C ILE A 121 7.70 9.86 20.18
N PHE A 122 7.33 8.66 19.70
CA PHE A 122 7.35 7.44 20.50
C PHE A 122 8.78 7.09 20.97
N ASN A 123 9.77 7.20 20.08
CA ASN A 123 11.18 6.96 20.41
C ASN A 123 11.71 7.94 21.46
N ASN A 124 11.18 9.16 21.52
CA ASN A 124 11.52 10.13 22.56
C ASN A 124 10.78 9.88 23.88
N ILE A 125 9.52 9.44 23.84
CA ILE A 125 8.75 9.07 25.04
C ILE A 125 9.35 7.84 25.73
N VAL A 126 9.77 6.82 24.99
CA VAL A 126 10.40 5.61 25.55
C VAL A 126 11.71 5.92 26.30
N LYS A 127 12.45 6.97 25.90
CA LYS A 127 13.65 7.42 26.62
C LYS A 127 13.33 8.02 27.99
N ILE A 128 12.10 8.50 28.20
CA ILE A 128 11.63 9.01 29.50
C ILE A 128 11.12 7.82 30.31
N HIS A 129 12.00 7.25 31.13
CA HIS A 129 11.88 5.95 31.83
C HIS A 129 10.68 5.81 32.81
N THR A 130 9.84 6.83 32.93
CA THR A 130 8.78 6.95 33.94
C THR A 130 7.40 6.45 33.45
N ILE A 131 7.22 6.19 32.15
CA ILE A 131 5.92 5.82 31.55
C ILE A 131 5.92 4.35 31.02
N THR A 132 6.89 3.54 31.43
CA THR A 132 7.18 2.24 30.81
C THR A 132 6.14 1.15 31.12
N LYS A 133 5.27 1.35 32.12
CA LYS A 133 4.30 0.33 32.56
C LYS A 133 2.98 0.31 31.77
N MET A 134 2.55 1.44 31.17
CA MET A 134 1.36 1.49 30.29
C MET A 134 1.66 1.19 28.82
N ILE A 135 2.90 1.36 28.38
CA ILE A 135 3.31 1.18 26.96
C ILE A 135 3.47 -0.31 26.59
N LYS A 136 3.76 -1.18 27.56
CA LYS A 136 4.02 -2.62 27.32
C LYS A 136 2.80 -3.40 26.79
N THR A 137 1.58 -2.93 27.06
CA THR A 137 0.33 -3.57 26.62
C THR A 137 0.00 -3.30 25.15
N VAL A 138 0.63 -2.28 24.53
CA VAL A 138 0.35 -1.89 23.14
C VAL A 138 1.45 -2.35 22.19
N ARG A 139 1.84 -3.63 22.28
CA ARG A 139 2.88 -4.24 21.43
C ARG A 139 2.56 -4.18 19.92
N ILE A 140 1.28 -4.01 19.58
CA ILE A 140 0.75 -3.91 18.20
C ILE A 140 0.95 -2.51 17.61
N LEU A 141 1.15 -1.45 18.43
CA LEU A 141 1.50 -0.10 17.98
C LEU A 141 3.02 0.18 18.11
N ASN A 142 3.87 -0.84 18.05
CA ASN A 142 5.30 -0.54 17.96
C ASN A 142 5.55 0.19 16.62
N PRO A 143 5.99 1.46 16.62
CA PRO A 143 6.16 2.24 15.41
C PRO A 143 7.14 1.60 14.43
N ASP A 144 8.16 0.89 14.93
CA ASP A 144 9.14 0.23 14.07
C ASP A 144 8.50 -0.92 13.27
N LEU A 145 7.59 -1.68 13.89
CA LEU A 145 6.85 -2.73 13.20
C LEU A 145 5.87 -2.15 12.18
N LEU A 146 5.20 -1.05 12.52
CA LEU A 146 4.31 -0.34 11.58
C LEU A 146 5.06 0.14 10.35
N VAL A 147 6.25 0.73 10.53
CA VAL A 147 7.09 1.17 9.41
C VAL A 147 7.48 -0.01 8.52
N VAL A 148 7.99 -1.09 9.09
CA VAL A 148 8.45 -2.26 8.31
C VAL A 148 7.31 -2.89 7.50
N ILE A 149 6.07 -2.87 8.00
CA ILE A 149 4.91 -3.47 7.33
C ILE A 149 4.32 -2.52 6.28
N ILE A 150 4.13 -1.25 6.64
CA ILE A 150 3.37 -0.28 5.84
C ILE A 150 4.23 0.32 4.72
N LEU A 151 5.48 0.66 5.05
CA LEU A 151 6.37 1.41 4.16
C LEU A 151 6.65 0.68 2.84
N PRO A 152 6.92 -0.64 2.81
CA PRO A 152 7.09 -1.38 1.55
C PRO A 152 5.86 -1.31 0.65
N SER A 153 4.67 -1.42 1.23
CA SER A 153 3.42 -1.35 0.47
C SER A 153 3.18 0.05 -0.10
N PHE A 154 3.41 1.08 0.70
CA PHE A 154 3.24 2.46 0.24
C PHE A 154 4.22 2.84 -0.86
N ILE A 155 5.49 2.43 -0.75
CA ILE A 155 6.49 2.67 -1.79
C ILE A 155 6.13 1.91 -3.07
N SER A 156 5.71 0.64 -2.96
CA SER A 156 5.28 -0.15 -4.11
C SER A 156 4.12 0.50 -4.87
N ILE A 157 3.11 0.99 -4.15
CA ILE A 157 1.96 1.70 -4.74
C ILE A 157 2.40 3.02 -5.36
N TRP A 158 3.26 3.79 -4.68
CA TRP A 158 3.77 5.06 -5.20
C TRP A 158 4.55 4.86 -6.51
N ILE A 159 5.41 3.84 -6.59
CA ILE A 159 6.11 3.47 -7.84
C ILE A 159 5.08 3.23 -8.96
N ALA A 160 4.04 2.44 -8.69
CA ALA A 160 3.01 2.14 -9.69
C ALA A 160 2.27 3.39 -10.20
N VAL A 161 1.91 4.27 -9.27
CA VAL A 161 1.19 5.51 -9.56
C VAL A 161 2.05 6.48 -10.37
N VAL A 162 3.32 6.69 -9.98
CA VAL A 162 4.25 7.58 -10.69
C VAL A 162 4.54 7.06 -12.09
N LEU A 163 4.77 5.76 -12.26
CA LEU A 163 4.98 5.15 -13.56
C LEU A 163 3.76 5.30 -14.48
N LEU A 164 2.54 5.19 -13.94
CA LEU A 164 1.34 5.44 -14.74
C LEU A 164 1.19 6.91 -15.13
N LYS A 165 1.43 7.85 -14.20
CA LYS A 165 1.41 9.29 -14.52
C LYS A 165 2.37 9.62 -15.65
N LYS A 166 3.60 9.08 -15.57
CA LYS A 166 4.59 9.25 -16.64
C LYS A 166 4.10 8.66 -17.97
N TYR A 167 3.60 7.42 -17.96
CA TYR A 167 3.06 6.78 -19.16
C TYR A 167 1.91 7.58 -19.80
N GLN A 168 1.08 8.25 -18.99
CA GLN A 168 0.00 9.10 -19.49
C GLN A 168 0.49 10.42 -20.11
N HIS A 169 1.62 10.97 -19.65
CA HIS A 169 2.23 12.19 -20.20
C HIS A 169 3.01 11.93 -21.50
N ASP A 170 3.56 10.73 -21.67
CA ASP A 170 4.35 10.34 -22.86
C ASP A 170 3.47 9.89 -24.06
N LEU A 171 2.14 9.85 -23.90
CA LEU A 171 1.13 9.37 -24.87
C LEU A 171 0.45 10.52 -25.61
#